data_AF-A0A2M8BDH0-F1
#
_entry.id   AF-A0A2M8BDH0-F1
#
_cell.length_a   1.000
_cell.length_b   1.000
_cell.length_c   1.000
_cell.angle_alpha   90.00
_cell.angle_beta   90.00
_cell.angle_gamma   90.00
#
_symmetry.space_group_name_H-M   'P 1'
#
loop_
_entity.id
_entity.type
_entity.pdbx_description
1 polymer ?
#
loop_
_entity_poly.entity_id
_entity_poly.type
_entity_poly.pdbx_seq_one_letter_code
_entity_poly.pdbx_strand_id
1 'polypeptide(L)'
;MKRSLRHLVAVLALATLSGFVVISCDDDGKSTPSSDADITGSETSSCGNGIVDIGEQCDDGNTQSGDGCEANCLTAVCDDNGICDAAETQESCPTDCPTAPDLGSFACNDTINTTTTSVALAADAIETYTITFTNDVALSGSLTVNSTGDLDFAIEDSTGSEVFSSSEAGDEAWDGVAIGAGTYTLLVQAYTDATTGYVLSLIVECVVCGDGALSGDEQCDDGNTAPTVDGCSAGCKVDFGYACGTEQPSVCTMIPSLGSFACGDAIADKVRTTAMAADDFDQLLLTFSTDVILSGSVTAGSTGDLDFYVVDTGGNPVFDASNPGDETFANKTLAAGTYLLAVVAFEEAATGYALALSGACNVCGDGVVVGAEDCDDGNAVAGDGCESDCTLSAGFCFADADYAAATLSDQGATMYADGAEIFAALNTDTDVLYLEAYNGYGAFATHDFGPGTYTIAGDELSPIDCGLCVYLYTDASDYPSSFVGTPAGDYGYFATGGTLTITSVLPNIVATVSNLTFEHIAADANGDPIAAADGCTSAIASASIDALVQ
;
A
#
# COMPACT_ATOMS: atom_id res chain seq x y z
N MET A 1 10.01 -24.44 7.30
CA MET A 1 9.34 -25.11 6.13
C MET A 1 7.99 -24.45 5.81
N LYS A 2 7.93 -23.46 4.92
CA LYS A 2 6.68 -23.04 4.27
C LYS A 2 6.33 -24.01 3.13
N ARG A 3 5.14 -24.61 3.16
CA ARG A 3 4.12 -24.57 2.08
C ARG A 3 3.14 -25.76 2.14
N SER A 4 1.90 -25.38 1.83
CA SER A 4 0.94 -26.13 1.01
C SER A 4 -0.15 -26.89 1.78
N LEU A 5 -1.34 -26.31 1.91
CA LEU A 5 -2.45 -26.38 0.94
C LEU A 5 -3.24 -27.71 1.02
N ARG A 6 -4.43 -27.59 1.63
CA ARG A 6 -5.73 -28.13 1.20
C ARG A 6 -5.93 -29.66 1.04
N HIS A 7 -6.96 -30.11 1.78
CA HIS A 7 -8.07 -31.00 1.36
C HIS A 7 -7.83 -32.52 1.22
N LEU A 8 -8.44 -33.30 2.14
CA LEU A 8 -9.38 -34.42 1.89
C LEU A 8 -9.88 -34.90 3.26
N VAL A 9 -11.19 -35.02 3.54
CA VAL A 9 -12.09 -36.18 3.32
C VAL A 9 -13.53 -35.63 3.42
N ALA A 10 -14.31 -35.49 2.35
CA ALA A 10 -15.14 -36.49 1.66
C ALA A 10 -16.31 -37.08 2.48
N VAL A 11 -17.54 -36.63 2.21
CA VAL A 11 -18.74 -37.49 2.15
C VAL A 11 -19.60 -37.06 0.96
N LEU A 12 -19.83 -38.02 0.06
CA LEU A 12 -20.61 -37.96 -1.15
C LEU A 12 -21.88 -38.81 -0.95
N ALA A 13 -23.08 -38.28 -1.21
CA ALA A 13 -24.21 -39.09 -1.66
C ALA A 13 -25.31 -38.25 -2.37
N LEU A 14 -25.62 -38.72 -3.58
CA LEU A 14 -26.49 -38.25 -4.66
C LEU A 14 -27.99 -38.02 -4.34
N ALA A 15 -28.56 -37.03 -5.06
CA ALA A 15 -29.81 -36.99 -5.88
C ALA A 15 -31.15 -37.52 -5.29
N THR A 16 -32.32 -36.90 -5.48
CA THR A 16 -33.01 -36.57 -6.74
C THR A 16 -34.20 -35.58 -6.56
N LEU A 17 -34.52 -34.85 -7.63
CA LEU A 17 -35.77 -34.11 -7.93
C LEU A 17 -37.07 -34.83 -7.54
N SER A 18 -38.12 -34.07 -7.17
CA SER A 18 -39.47 -34.04 -7.78
C SER A 18 -40.48 -33.26 -6.91
N GLY A 19 -41.04 -32.17 -7.43
CA GLY A 19 -42.32 -31.66 -6.96
C GLY A 19 -43.47 -32.27 -7.76
N PHE A 20 -44.54 -32.71 -7.08
CA PHE A 20 -45.94 -32.29 -7.33
C PHE A 20 -46.92 -33.11 -6.46
N VAL A 21 -47.78 -32.35 -5.76
CA VAL A 21 -49.22 -32.52 -5.46
C VAL A 21 -49.86 -33.88 -5.78
N VAL A 22 -50.70 -34.40 -4.86
CA VAL A 22 -52.11 -34.80 -5.12
C VAL A 22 -52.84 -35.27 -3.83
N ILE A 23 -53.84 -34.47 -3.46
CA ILE A 23 -55.26 -34.80 -3.17
C ILE A 23 -55.65 -35.72 -1.99
N SER A 24 -56.51 -35.17 -1.14
CA SER A 24 -57.83 -35.76 -0.81
C SER A 24 -58.75 -34.63 -0.32
N CYS A 25 -60.03 -34.50 -0.60
CA CYS A 25 -60.96 -35.03 -1.60
C CYS A 25 -62.08 -33.97 -1.63
N ASP A 26 -62.60 -33.71 -2.83
CA ASP A 26 -63.78 -32.90 -3.09
C ASP A 26 -65.04 -33.69 -2.71
N ASP A 27 -65.98 -33.03 -2.03
CA ASP A 27 -67.36 -33.50 -1.84
C ASP A 27 -68.26 -32.28 -2.04
N ASP A 28 -68.41 -31.85 -3.30
CA ASP A 28 -69.68 -31.39 -3.88
C ASP A 28 -69.52 -31.02 -5.37
N GLY A 29 -69.50 -32.04 -6.23
CA GLY A 29 -69.32 -31.89 -7.67
C GLY A 29 -70.37 -31.02 -8.38
N LYS A 30 -70.13 -29.71 -8.46
CA LYS A 30 -70.73 -28.79 -9.45
C LYS A 30 -69.77 -27.65 -9.82
N SER A 31 -69.45 -27.61 -11.11
CA SER A 31 -68.74 -26.54 -11.79
C SER A 31 -69.70 -25.45 -12.30
N THR A 32 -69.55 -24.21 -11.83
CA THR A 32 -69.86 -22.98 -12.59
C THR A 32 -69.08 -21.78 -12.04
N PRO A 33 -68.66 -20.80 -12.87
CA PRO A 33 -67.82 -19.68 -12.45
C PRO A 33 -68.65 -18.46 -12.06
N SER A 34 -68.46 -17.90 -10.87
CA SER A 34 -68.65 -16.47 -10.65
C SER A 34 -67.87 -15.97 -9.45
N SER A 35 -67.27 -14.81 -9.65
CA SER A 35 -66.66 -13.91 -8.69
C SER A 35 -67.51 -13.68 -7.44
N ASP A 36 -66.81 -13.66 -6.31
CA ASP A 36 -67.14 -13.04 -5.02
C ASP A 36 -67.71 -13.95 -3.90
N ALA A 37 -67.20 -13.74 -2.68
CA ALA A 37 -67.28 -14.46 -1.38
C ALA A 37 -66.38 -15.73 -1.27
N ASP A 38 -65.22 -15.70 -0.61
CA ASP A 38 -64.91 -15.42 0.81
C ASP A 38 -65.71 -16.28 1.80
N ILE A 39 -65.11 -17.40 2.24
CA ILE A 39 -65.05 -17.89 3.64
C ILE A 39 -63.85 -18.86 3.74
N THR A 40 -62.71 -18.34 4.17
CA THR A 40 -61.80 -19.04 5.12
C THR A 40 -61.13 -17.97 5.94
N GLY A 41 -61.53 -17.84 7.21
CA GLY A 41 -60.90 -16.94 8.17
C GLY A 41 -59.42 -17.25 8.31
N SER A 42 -58.61 -16.49 7.59
CA SER A 42 -57.31 -16.05 8.05
C SER A 42 -57.60 -14.71 8.70
N GLU A 43 -57.54 -14.65 10.02
CA GLU A 43 -57.25 -13.38 10.66
C GLU A 43 -55.99 -12.88 9.96
N THR A 44 -56.12 -11.81 9.19
CA THR A 44 -54.98 -11.10 8.66
C THR A 44 -54.25 -10.58 9.89
N SER A 45 -53.12 -11.18 10.26
CA SER A 45 -52.16 -10.53 11.16
C SER A 45 -51.94 -9.14 10.56
N SER A 46 -52.48 -8.16 11.27
CA SER A 46 -52.59 -6.79 10.82
C SER A 46 -51.77 -6.01 11.80
N CYS A 47 -50.53 -5.79 11.40
CA CYS A 47 -49.61 -5.00 12.17
C CYS A 47 -50.24 -3.66 12.57
N GLY A 48 -50.14 -3.30 13.85
CA GLY A 48 -50.66 -2.06 14.41
C GLY A 48 -52.07 -2.16 14.99
N ASN A 49 -52.52 -3.34 15.40
CA ASN A 49 -53.84 -3.53 16.03
C ASN A 49 -53.80 -3.53 17.57
N GLY A 50 -52.60 -3.46 18.15
CA GLY A 50 -52.30 -3.43 19.58
C GLY A 50 -52.17 -4.80 20.21
N ILE A 51 -52.13 -5.87 19.41
CA ILE A 51 -52.08 -7.27 19.83
C ILE A 51 -51.05 -8.00 18.98
N VAL A 52 -50.01 -8.54 19.62
CA VAL A 52 -48.99 -9.34 18.92
C VAL A 52 -49.62 -10.66 18.43
N ASP A 53 -49.83 -10.78 17.13
CA ASP A 53 -50.40 -11.96 16.48
C ASP A 53 -49.32 -13.00 16.10
N ILE A 54 -49.75 -14.20 15.70
CA ILE A 54 -48.83 -15.28 15.32
C ILE A 54 -48.06 -14.93 14.03
N GLY A 55 -46.77 -14.62 14.17
CA GLY A 55 -45.90 -14.19 13.07
C GLY A 55 -45.34 -12.78 13.23
N GLU A 56 -45.83 -12.01 14.20
CA GLU A 56 -45.35 -10.67 14.54
C GLU A 56 -44.30 -10.74 15.68
N GLN A 57 -43.29 -9.89 15.63
CA GLN A 57 -42.27 -9.76 16.69
C GLN A 57 -42.60 -8.64 17.68
N CYS A 58 -43.42 -7.68 17.26
CA CYS A 58 -43.96 -6.57 18.05
C CYS A 58 -45.32 -6.13 17.45
N ASP A 59 -46.14 -5.39 18.20
CA ASP A 59 -47.30 -4.62 17.72
C ASP A 59 -47.60 -3.51 18.75
N ASP A 60 -47.50 -2.24 18.34
CA ASP A 60 -47.66 -1.06 19.19
C ASP A 60 -48.98 -0.29 18.94
N GLY A 61 -49.92 -0.90 18.22
CA GLY A 61 -51.25 -0.33 18.00
C GLY A 61 -51.33 0.71 16.89
N ASN A 62 -50.30 0.85 16.05
CA ASN A 62 -50.38 1.59 14.80
C ASN A 62 -49.38 1.07 13.74
N THR A 63 -49.39 1.63 12.53
CA THR A 63 -48.50 1.23 11.42
C THR A 63 -47.47 2.32 11.08
N GLN A 64 -47.15 3.18 12.04
CA GLN A 64 -46.08 4.15 11.90
C GLN A 64 -44.76 3.43 12.16
N SER A 65 -43.79 3.59 11.27
CA SER A 65 -42.44 3.12 11.55
C SER A 65 -41.75 4.08 12.52
N GLY A 66 -40.94 3.54 13.44
CA GLY A 66 -40.06 4.32 14.32
C GLY A 66 -40.63 4.72 15.69
N ASP A 67 -41.72 4.13 16.17
CA ASP A 67 -42.29 4.36 17.52
C ASP A 67 -42.28 3.12 18.43
N GLY A 68 -41.56 2.08 18.04
CA GLY A 68 -41.31 0.88 18.84
C GLY A 68 -41.62 -0.44 18.10
N CYS A 69 -42.36 -0.36 17.00
CA CYS A 69 -42.56 -1.47 16.09
C CYS A 69 -42.57 -0.98 14.63
N GLU A 70 -41.88 -1.68 13.73
CA GLU A 70 -41.91 -1.31 12.32
C GLU A 70 -43.29 -1.61 11.70
N ALA A 71 -43.65 -0.92 10.62
CA ALA A 71 -44.93 -1.13 9.92
C ALA A 71 -45.11 -2.56 9.33
N ASN A 72 -44.08 -3.40 9.40
CA ASN A 72 -44.10 -4.82 9.03
C ASN A 72 -44.09 -5.77 10.24
N CYS A 73 -44.24 -5.25 11.45
CA CYS A 73 -44.26 -5.97 12.73
C CYS A 73 -43.00 -6.78 13.03
N LEU A 74 -41.87 -6.28 12.54
CA LEU A 74 -40.53 -6.68 12.97
C LEU A 74 -40.02 -5.65 13.97
N THR A 75 -39.31 -6.10 15.00
CA THR A 75 -38.58 -5.19 15.88
C THR A 75 -37.45 -4.54 15.08
N ALA A 76 -37.27 -3.22 15.22
CA ALA A 76 -36.07 -2.56 14.72
C ALA A 76 -34.83 -3.20 15.38
N VAL A 77 -33.90 -3.70 14.58
CA VAL A 77 -32.67 -4.34 15.05
C VAL A 77 -31.52 -3.37 14.84
N CYS A 78 -30.75 -3.10 15.89
CA CYS A 78 -29.47 -2.38 15.85
C CYS A 78 -28.46 -3.15 14.97
N ASP A 79 -27.91 -2.56 13.90
CA ASP A 79 -27.08 -3.27 12.90
C ASP A 79 -25.68 -2.67 12.62
N ASP A 80 -25.14 -1.81 13.50
CA ASP A 80 -23.71 -1.44 13.56
C ASP A 80 -23.06 -1.00 12.21
N ASN A 81 -23.78 -0.21 11.41
CA ASN A 81 -23.33 0.18 10.07
C ASN A 81 -22.83 1.64 9.95
N GLY A 82 -22.74 2.38 11.07
CA GLY A 82 -22.19 3.74 11.10
C GLY A 82 -23.06 4.82 10.45
N ILE A 83 -24.36 4.57 10.24
CA ILE A 83 -25.32 5.53 9.67
C ILE A 83 -26.49 5.71 10.65
N CYS A 84 -26.78 6.95 11.09
CA CYS A 84 -27.98 7.18 11.90
C CYS A 84 -29.23 6.90 11.03
N ASP A 85 -30.09 5.97 11.43
CA ASP A 85 -31.29 5.60 10.69
C ASP A 85 -32.50 6.51 11.03
N ALA A 86 -33.58 6.38 10.27
CA ALA A 86 -34.71 7.31 10.34
C ALA A 86 -35.58 7.18 11.61
N ALA A 87 -35.25 6.26 12.53
CA ALA A 87 -35.90 6.14 13.84
C ALA A 87 -35.12 6.86 14.97
N GLU A 88 -33.98 7.48 14.67
CA GLU A 88 -33.15 8.17 15.65
C GLU A 88 -33.36 9.70 15.63
N THR A 89 -33.62 10.30 16.79
CA THR A 89 -33.59 11.76 16.94
C THR A 89 -32.15 12.24 17.15
N GLN A 90 -31.84 13.50 16.82
CA GLN A 90 -30.50 14.07 17.06
C GLN A 90 -30.07 14.06 18.54
N GLU A 91 -31.01 13.85 19.47
CA GLU A 91 -30.75 13.66 20.91
C GLU A 91 -30.54 12.19 21.32
N SER A 92 -30.93 11.21 20.50
CA SER A 92 -30.75 9.78 20.78
C SER A 92 -29.58 9.14 20.03
N CYS A 93 -29.13 9.71 18.90
CA CYS A 93 -27.93 9.19 18.19
C CYS A 93 -26.60 9.27 19.00
N PRO A 94 -26.43 10.12 20.06
CA PRO A 94 -25.24 10.08 20.91
C PRO A 94 -25.34 9.15 22.14
N THR A 95 -26.47 8.46 22.39
CA THR A 95 -26.69 7.71 23.65
C THR A 95 -27.09 6.25 23.49
N ASP A 96 -27.15 5.72 22.27
CA ASP A 96 -27.40 4.28 22.02
C ASP A 96 -26.19 3.49 21.50
N CYS A 97 -25.00 4.09 21.54
CA CYS A 97 -23.74 3.35 21.64
C CYS A 97 -23.03 3.88 22.87
N PRO A 98 -22.82 3.09 23.95
CA PRO A 98 -21.85 3.51 24.93
C PRO A 98 -20.52 3.56 24.20
N THR A 99 -19.96 4.75 24.01
CA THR A 99 -18.50 4.86 23.88
C THR A 99 -17.92 4.00 24.99
N ALA A 100 -17.01 3.08 24.65
CA ALA A 100 -16.29 2.26 25.61
C ALA A 100 -15.97 3.14 26.84
N PRO A 101 -16.32 2.74 28.08
CA PRO A 101 -16.18 3.61 29.24
C PRO A 101 -14.79 4.23 29.29
N ASP A 102 -14.75 5.56 29.22
CA ASP A 102 -13.51 6.32 29.20
C ASP A 102 -12.92 6.35 30.62
N LEU A 103 -11.76 5.72 30.78
CA LEU A 103 -11.01 5.73 32.03
C LEU A 103 -10.40 7.12 32.29
N GLY A 104 -10.26 7.95 31.26
CA GLY A 104 -9.77 9.31 31.31
C GLY A 104 -8.42 9.49 30.61
N SER A 105 -7.87 10.70 30.79
CA SER A 105 -6.57 11.08 30.27
C SER A 105 -5.54 11.15 31.38
N PHE A 106 -4.42 10.46 31.20
CA PHE A 106 -3.37 10.29 32.20
C PHE A 106 -2.02 10.77 31.67
N ALA A 107 -1.28 11.46 32.51
CA ALA A 107 0.13 11.76 32.35
C ALA A 107 0.97 10.76 33.16
N CYS A 108 2.29 10.86 33.01
CA CYS A 108 3.20 9.98 33.72
C CYS A 108 3.06 10.15 35.25
N ASN A 109 3.14 9.04 36.00
CA ASN A 109 2.91 8.95 37.45
C ASN A 109 1.49 9.34 37.92
N ASP A 110 0.53 9.49 37.01
CA ASP A 110 -0.86 9.65 37.42
C ASP A 110 -1.40 8.35 38.01
N THR A 111 -2.36 8.49 38.92
CA THR A 111 -3.03 7.35 39.53
C THR A 111 -4.29 7.03 38.73
N ILE A 112 -4.32 5.84 38.13
CA ILE A 112 -5.55 5.27 37.57
C ILE A 112 -6.32 4.59 38.70
N ASN A 113 -7.62 4.88 38.82
CA ASN A 113 -8.46 4.17 39.77
C ASN A 113 -8.64 2.72 39.32
N THR A 114 -8.49 1.77 40.23
CA THR A 114 -8.80 0.37 39.97
C THR A 114 -10.24 0.22 39.51
N THR A 115 -10.45 -0.40 38.35
CA THR A 115 -11.77 -0.71 37.81
C THR A 115 -12.20 -2.07 38.37
N THR A 116 -13.41 -2.14 38.94
CA THR A 116 -13.97 -3.38 39.47
C THR A 116 -15.36 -3.59 38.92
N THR A 117 -15.52 -4.67 38.16
CA THR A 117 -16.78 -5.07 37.56
C THR A 117 -17.30 -6.31 38.28
N SER A 118 -18.55 -6.23 38.76
CA SER A 118 -19.26 -7.38 39.35
C SER A 118 -20.22 -8.04 38.36
N VAL A 119 -20.24 -7.57 37.12
CA VAL A 119 -21.06 -8.11 36.03
C VAL A 119 -20.36 -9.34 35.47
N ALA A 120 -21.13 -10.42 35.27
CA ALA A 120 -20.58 -11.62 34.66
C ALA A 120 -20.25 -11.36 33.18
N LEU A 121 -19.09 -11.84 32.73
CA LEU A 121 -18.68 -11.80 31.33
C LEU A 121 -18.82 -13.21 30.77
N ALA A 122 -19.69 -13.38 29.77
CA ALA A 122 -19.90 -14.68 29.13
C ALA A 122 -18.66 -15.08 28.30
N ALA A 123 -18.48 -16.38 28.05
CA ALA A 123 -17.42 -16.89 27.21
C ALA A 123 -17.50 -16.24 25.83
N ASP A 124 -16.32 -15.92 25.29
CA ASP A 124 -16.09 -15.17 24.06
C ASP A 124 -16.63 -13.72 24.07
N ALA A 125 -17.13 -13.22 25.21
CA ALA A 125 -17.55 -11.83 25.33
C ALA A 125 -16.35 -10.92 25.61
N ILE A 126 -16.40 -9.72 25.02
CA ILE A 126 -15.36 -8.70 25.11
C ILE A 126 -15.98 -7.45 25.76
N GLU A 127 -15.30 -6.91 26.76
CA GLU A 127 -15.60 -5.61 27.34
C GLU A 127 -14.48 -4.63 26.99
N THR A 128 -14.83 -3.44 26.51
CA THR A 128 -13.87 -2.45 26.02
C THR A 128 -13.87 -1.19 26.86
N TYR A 129 -12.70 -0.55 27.00
CA TYR A 129 -12.51 0.75 27.64
C TYR A 129 -11.68 1.67 26.75
N THR A 130 -11.84 2.98 26.90
CA THR A 130 -10.94 3.95 26.26
C THR A 130 -10.03 4.58 27.31
N ILE A 131 -8.77 4.82 26.93
CA ILE A 131 -7.79 5.53 27.77
C ILE A 131 -6.91 6.43 26.90
N THR A 132 -6.53 7.61 27.41
CA THR A 132 -5.63 8.53 26.70
C THR A 132 -4.36 8.81 27.52
N PHE A 133 -3.20 8.54 26.95
CA PHE A 133 -1.91 8.92 27.53
C PHE A 133 -1.41 10.22 26.89
N THR A 134 -1.02 11.19 27.72
CA THR A 134 -0.56 12.52 27.26
C THR A 134 0.93 12.57 26.93
N ASN A 135 1.71 11.61 27.41
CA ASN A 135 3.14 11.40 27.11
C ASN A 135 3.37 9.88 27.05
N ASP A 136 4.56 9.45 26.63
CA ASP A 136 4.94 8.04 26.65
C ASP A 136 4.99 7.53 28.11
N VAL A 137 4.47 6.33 28.34
CA VAL A 137 4.32 5.75 29.68
C VAL A 137 4.75 4.28 29.70
N ALA A 138 5.14 3.85 30.90
CA ALA A 138 5.30 2.44 31.23
C ALA A 138 4.05 2.01 32.01
N LEU A 139 3.24 1.15 31.41
CA LEU A 139 1.98 0.68 31.97
C LEU A 139 2.19 -0.69 32.63
N SER A 140 2.10 -0.75 33.96
CA SER A 140 2.01 -2.01 34.71
C SER A 140 0.57 -2.27 35.08
N GLY A 141 0.19 -3.53 35.27
CA GLY A 141 -1.19 -3.84 35.63
C GLY A 141 -1.42 -5.28 36.02
N SER A 142 -2.65 -5.52 36.48
CA SER A 142 -3.13 -6.86 36.79
C SER A 142 -4.62 -6.97 36.48
N LEU A 143 -5.01 -8.10 35.90
CA LEU A 143 -6.41 -8.48 35.68
C LEU A 143 -6.71 -9.71 36.52
N THR A 144 -7.58 -9.57 37.52
CA THR A 144 -7.92 -10.65 38.45
C THR A 144 -9.39 -11.04 38.29
N VAL A 145 -9.66 -12.31 38.07
CA VAL A 145 -11.03 -12.82 37.93
C VAL A 145 -11.65 -13.01 39.31
N ASN A 146 -12.87 -12.49 39.54
CA ASN A 146 -13.56 -12.64 40.83
C ASN A 146 -14.18 -14.04 41.03
N SER A 147 -14.08 -14.93 40.04
CA SER A 147 -14.65 -16.28 40.00
C SER A 147 -13.72 -17.32 39.34
N THR A 148 -14.27 -18.49 39.01
CA THR A 148 -13.69 -19.36 37.97
C THR A 148 -13.88 -18.72 36.60
N GLY A 149 -12.89 -18.82 35.73
CA GLY A 149 -12.88 -18.21 34.40
C GLY A 149 -11.44 -17.98 33.96
N ASP A 150 -11.27 -17.47 32.74
CA ASP A 150 -9.99 -17.13 32.14
C ASP A 150 -10.22 -15.85 31.33
N LEU A 151 -9.55 -14.77 31.72
CA LEU A 151 -9.75 -13.45 31.12
C LEU A 151 -8.43 -12.97 30.53
N ASP A 152 -8.45 -12.70 29.23
CA ASP A 152 -7.34 -12.12 28.51
C ASP A 152 -7.46 -10.58 28.54
N PHE A 153 -6.31 -9.91 28.47
CA PHE A 153 -6.22 -8.45 28.37
C PHE A 153 -5.48 -8.07 27.09
N ALA A 154 -5.99 -7.08 26.37
CA ALA A 154 -5.30 -6.51 25.21
C ALA A 154 -5.43 -4.99 25.15
N ILE A 155 -4.51 -4.37 24.45
CA ILE A 155 -4.47 -2.94 24.15
C ILE A 155 -4.38 -2.78 22.64
N GLU A 156 -5.30 -2.03 22.07
CA GLU A 156 -5.30 -1.67 20.65
C GLU A 156 -5.08 -0.16 20.48
N ASP A 157 -4.37 0.20 19.42
CA ASP A 157 -4.21 1.60 19.01
C ASP A 157 -5.47 2.16 18.31
N SER A 158 -5.42 3.43 17.91
CA SER A 158 -6.53 4.10 17.22
C SER A 158 -6.90 3.48 15.85
N THR A 159 -6.06 2.60 15.30
CA THR A 159 -6.29 1.89 14.04
C THR A 159 -6.87 0.48 14.25
N GLY A 160 -7.01 0.04 15.51
CA GLY A 160 -7.42 -1.32 15.88
C GLY A 160 -6.28 -2.34 15.83
N SER A 161 -5.03 -1.87 15.80
CA SER A 161 -3.86 -2.74 15.81
C SER A 161 -3.46 -3.05 17.25
N GLU A 162 -3.28 -4.32 17.58
CA GLU A 162 -2.85 -4.75 18.91
C GLU A 162 -1.43 -4.24 19.20
N VAL A 163 -1.28 -3.52 20.31
CA VAL A 163 -0.03 -2.98 20.83
C VAL A 163 0.54 -3.90 21.92
N PHE A 164 -0.33 -4.52 22.70
CA PHE A 164 0.03 -5.44 23.77
C PHE A 164 -1.12 -6.40 24.06
N SER A 165 -0.80 -7.64 24.45
CA SER A 165 -1.75 -8.60 25.00
C SER A 165 -1.12 -9.47 26.09
N SER A 166 -1.95 -9.90 27.03
CA SER A 166 -1.68 -10.90 28.08
C SER A 166 -2.80 -11.92 27.98
N SER A 167 -2.46 -13.19 27.82
CA SER A 167 -3.42 -14.25 27.52
C SER A 167 -3.00 -15.57 28.18
N GLU A 168 -2.54 -15.47 29.42
CA GLU A 168 -2.05 -16.55 30.23
C GLU A 168 -3.16 -17.11 31.12
N ALA A 169 -3.47 -18.39 30.96
CA ALA A 169 -4.56 -19.04 31.69
C ALA A 169 -4.64 -18.66 33.20
N GLY A 170 -5.66 -17.89 33.58
CA GLY A 170 -5.93 -17.47 34.96
C GLY A 170 -5.96 -15.95 35.16
N ASP A 171 -5.30 -15.49 36.23
CA ASP A 171 -5.15 -14.07 36.54
C ASP A 171 -3.91 -13.53 35.81
N GLU A 172 -4.06 -12.38 35.15
CA GLU A 172 -3.00 -11.73 34.37
C GLU A 172 -2.24 -10.70 35.20
N ALA A 173 -0.94 -10.57 34.95
CA ALA A 173 -0.14 -9.49 35.48
C ALA A 173 1.00 -9.14 34.51
N TRP A 174 1.18 -7.85 34.28
CA TRP A 174 2.23 -7.31 33.42
C TRP A 174 2.92 -6.14 34.11
N ASP A 175 4.16 -5.90 33.71
CA ASP A 175 5.01 -4.88 34.33
C ASP A 175 5.75 -4.09 33.26
N GLY A 176 5.59 -2.76 33.29
CA GLY A 176 6.36 -1.82 32.49
C GLY A 176 6.11 -1.89 30.99
N VAL A 177 4.88 -2.21 30.54
CA VAL A 177 4.56 -2.28 29.11
C VAL A 177 4.64 -0.88 28.49
N ALA A 178 5.40 -0.78 27.41
CA ALA A 178 5.60 0.45 26.68
C ALA A 178 4.36 0.92 25.92
N ILE A 179 3.85 2.10 26.26
CA ILE A 179 2.73 2.70 25.54
C ILE A 179 3.06 4.15 25.21
N GLY A 180 3.12 4.47 23.92
CA GLY A 180 3.34 5.84 23.44
C GLY A 180 2.21 6.80 23.82
N ALA A 181 2.43 8.10 23.63
CA ALA A 181 1.38 9.09 23.76
C ALA A 181 0.27 8.85 22.71
N GLY A 182 -0.98 8.76 23.15
CA GLY A 182 -2.08 8.42 22.25
C GLY A 182 -3.37 8.06 22.97
N THR A 183 -4.40 7.77 22.19
CA THR A 183 -5.65 7.18 22.69
C THR A 183 -5.71 5.72 22.28
N TYR A 184 -6.00 4.87 23.25
CA TYR A 184 -5.98 3.42 23.12
C TYR A 184 -7.31 2.83 23.56
N THR A 185 -7.63 1.68 22.98
CA THR A 185 -8.75 0.84 23.40
C THR A 185 -8.19 -0.31 24.23
N LEU A 186 -8.69 -0.49 25.45
CA LEU A 186 -8.37 -1.64 26.29
C LEU A 186 -9.47 -2.69 26.11
N LEU A 187 -9.09 -3.94 25.95
CA LEU A 187 -10.00 -5.06 25.76
C LEU A 187 -9.80 -6.03 26.92
N VAL A 188 -10.90 -6.42 27.56
CA VAL A 188 -10.97 -7.52 28.52
C VAL A 188 -11.84 -8.58 27.89
N GLN A 189 -11.25 -9.70 27.50
CA GLN A 189 -11.94 -10.79 26.82
C GLN A 189 -12.07 -11.99 27.74
N ALA A 190 -13.25 -12.59 27.82
CA ALA A 190 -13.43 -13.86 28.51
C ALA A 190 -13.17 -15.05 27.57
N TYR A 191 -12.02 -15.70 27.70
CA TYR A 191 -11.78 -16.97 27.01
C TYR A 191 -12.66 -18.09 27.60
N THR A 192 -12.87 -18.05 28.92
CA THR A 192 -13.92 -18.85 29.59
C THR A 192 -14.72 -18.00 30.55
N ASP A 193 -16.00 -18.34 30.74
CA ASP A 193 -16.99 -17.55 31.50
C ASP A 193 -16.43 -16.98 32.83
N ALA A 194 -16.40 -15.66 32.98
CA ALA A 194 -16.16 -14.99 34.25
C ALA A 194 -17.49 -14.75 34.97
N THR A 195 -17.92 -15.75 35.74
CA THR A 195 -19.26 -15.79 36.36
C THR A 195 -19.58 -14.68 37.37
N THR A 196 -18.59 -13.94 37.89
CA THR A 196 -18.84 -12.81 38.82
C THR A 196 -18.00 -11.55 38.53
N GLY A 197 -17.50 -11.40 37.30
CA GLY A 197 -16.72 -10.23 36.86
C GLY A 197 -15.23 -10.26 37.25
N TYR A 198 -14.58 -9.09 37.26
CA TYR A 198 -13.12 -8.96 37.43
C TYR A 198 -12.68 -7.65 38.10
N VAL A 199 -11.39 -7.59 38.44
CA VAL A 199 -10.69 -6.40 38.92
C VAL A 199 -9.55 -6.10 37.95
N LEU A 200 -9.59 -4.93 37.32
CA LEU A 200 -8.50 -4.40 36.48
C LEU A 200 -7.80 -3.28 37.25
N SER A 201 -6.51 -3.49 37.55
CA SER A 201 -5.67 -2.48 38.19
C SER A 201 -4.56 -2.07 37.22
N LEU A 202 -4.41 -0.77 37.01
CA LEU A 202 -3.40 -0.19 36.13
C LEU A 202 -2.54 0.81 36.92
N ILE A 203 -1.25 0.82 36.65
CA ILE A 203 -0.25 1.72 37.24
C ILE A 203 0.52 2.35 36.08
N VAL A 204 0.60 3.68 36.08
CA VAL A 204 1.29 4.44 35.04
C VAL A 204 2.57 5.00 35.61
N GLU A 205 3.70 4.57 35.09
CA GLU A 205 5.02 5.09 35.43
C GLU A 205 5.57 5.95 34.27
N CYS A 206 6.47 6.87 34.60
CA CYS A 206 7.19 7.63 33.58
C CYS A 206 8.17 6.72 32.83
N VAL A 207 8.23 6.87 31.50
CA VAL A 207 9.42 6.54 30.73
C VAL A 207 10.38 7.71 30.88
N VAL A 208 11.49 7.54 31.60
CA VAL A 208 12.45 8.61 31.87
C VAL A 208 13.79 8.25 31.30
N CYS A 209 14.06 8.83 30.12
CA CYS A 209 15.37 8.69 29.53
C CYS A 209 16.47 9.20 30.47
N GLY A 210 17.47 8.36 30.68
CA GLY A 210 18.64 8.58 31.51
C GLY A 210 18.45 8.21 32.97
N ASP A 211 17.46 7.38 33.33
CA ASP A 211 17.29 6.87 34.70
C ASP A 211 17.98 5.52 34.95
N GLY A 212 18.51 4.91 33.89
CA GLY A 212 19.26 3.67 33.87
C GLY A 212 18.41 2.43 33.67
N ALA A 213 17.12 2.57 33.37
CA ALA A 213 16.21 1.46 33.17
C ALA A 213 15.50 1.56 31.82
N LEU A 214 15.84 0.65 30.90
CA LEU A 214 15.06 0.43 29.67
C LEU A 214 13.57 0.21 29.99
N SER A 215 12.74 1.18 29.61
CA SER A 215 11.29 1.13 29.75
C SER A 215 10.61 1.81 28.56
N GLY A 216 9.33 1.54 28.30
CA GLY A 216 8.67 2.27 27.21
C GLY A 216 9.27 2.00 25.82
N ASP A 217 9.20 3.02 24.97
CA ASP A 217 9.78 3.04 23.61
C ASP A 217 11.30 3.33 23.60
N GLU A 218 11.96 3.20 24.75
CA GLU A 218 13.40 3.38 24.86
C GLU A 218 14.13 2.24 24.16
N GLN A 219 15.03 2.59 23.24
CA GLN A 219 15.93 1.65 22.59
C GLN A 219 17.25 1.48 23.37
N CYS A 220 17.53 2.39 24.29
CA CYS A 220 18.67 2.42 25.20
C CYS A 220 18.33 3.32 26.39
N ASP A 221 18.93 3.09 27.56
CA ASP A 221 18.99 4.06 28.66
C ASP A 221 20.31 3.88 29.42
N ASP A 222 21.26 4.78 29.20
CA ASP A 222 22.61 4.69 29.78
C ASP A 222 22.74 5.41 31.15
N GLY A 223 21.62 5.76 31.78
CA GLY A 223 21.59 6.43 33.08
C GLY A 223 21.95 7.91 33.02
N ASN A 224 21.95 8.52 31.83
CA ASN A 224 22.07 9.96 31.68
C ASN A 224 21.34 10.50 30.43
N THR A 225 21.23 11.82 30.33
CA THR A 225 20.66 12.53 29.15
C THR A 225 21.69 13.46 28.50
N ALA A 226 22.96 13.26 28.81
CA ALA A 226 24.00 14.12 28.27
C ALA A 226 24.11 13.84 26.76
N PRO A 227 24.23 14.88 25.91
CA PRO A 227 24.51 14.70 24.49
C PRO A 227 26.00 14.36 24.32
N THR A 228 26.39 13.21 24.87
CA THR A 228 27.74 12.66 24.79
C THR A 228 27.80 11.53 23.77
N VAL A 229 29.00 11.20 23.32
CA VAL A 229 29.25 10.17 22.28
C VAL A 229 29.32 8.80 22.98
N ASP A 230 28.32 8.48 23.78
CA ASP A 230 28.16 7.24 24.54
C ASP A 230 27.29 6.22 23.81
N GLY A 231 26.45 6.65 22.87
CA GLY A 231 25.66 5.79 22.00
C GLY A 231 24.19 5.74 22.35
N CYS A 232 23.75 6.47 23.38
CA CYS A 232 22.35 6.62 23.72
C CYS A 232 21.96 8.11 23.69
N SER A 233 21.08 8.48 22.76
CA SER A 233 20.65 9.87 22.64
C SER A 233 19.84 10.34 23.86
N ALA A 234 19.72 11.65 24.04
CA ALA A 234 18.88 12.25 25.08
C ALA A 234 17.36 11.98 24.92
N GLY A 235 16.95 11.33 23.82
CA GLY A 235 15.60 10.80 23.59
C GLY A 235 15.53 9.27 23.66
N CYS A 236 16.55 8.63 24.24
CA CYS A 236 16.66 7.18 24.43
C CYS A 236 16.47 6.36 23.16
N LYS A 237 16.99 6.91 22.06
CA LYS A 237 17.22 6.22 20.80
C LYS A 237 18.69 5.89 20.68
N VAL A 238 19.00 4.69 20.16
CA VAL A 238 20.38 4.27 19.92
C VAL A 238 20.97 5.15 18.83
N ASP A 239 22.13 5.73 19.10
CA ASP A 239 22.80 6.58 18.10
C ASP A 239 23.31 5.72 16.94
N PHE A 240 23.22 6.27 15.72
CA PHE A 240 23.71 5.57 14.54
C PHE A 240 25.20 5.20 14.69
N GLY A 241 25.50 3.93 14.45
CA GLY A 241 26.84 3.37 14.61
C GLY A 241 27.16 2.84 16.01
N TYR A 242 26.17 2.79 16.90
CA TYR A 242 26.23 2.12 18.19
C TYR A 242 25.30 0.92 18.25
N ALA A 243 25.70 -0.09 19.03
CA ALA A 243 24.86 -1.19 19.44
C ALA A 243 24.79 -1.19 20.98
N CYS A 244 23.58 -1.14 21.52
CA CYS A 244 23.31 -1.14 22.95
C CYS A 244 22.80 -2.50 23.40
N GLY A 245 23.35 -3.01 24.51
CA GLY A 245 22.85 -4.23 25.14
C GLY A 245 21.58 -4.00 25.96
N THR A 246 20.96 -5.09 26.42
CA THR A 246 19.78 -5.08 27.29
C THR A 246 20.10 -4.94 28.78
N GLU A 247 21.38 -4.74 29.13
CA GLU A 247 21.77 -4.43 30.51
C GLU A 247 21.17 -3.07 30.93
N GLN A 248 20.87 -2.90 32.23
CA GLN A 248 20.29 -1.69 32.81
C GLN A 248 21.22 -1.18 33.92
N PRO A 249 21.91 -0.03 33.75
CA PRO A 249 21.88 0.87 32.58
C PRO A 249 22.45 0.25 31.30
N SER A 250 21.92 0.65 30.15
CA SER A 250 22.36 0.23 28.83
C SER A 250 23.82 0.60 28.59
N VAL A 251 24.59 -0.40 28.17
CA VAL A 251 25.97 -0.21 27.74
C VAL A 251 25.99 -0.25 26.21
N CYS A 252 26.23 0.91 25.61
CA CYS A 252 26.33 1.08 24.18
C CYS A 252 27.80 0.99 23.73
N THR A 253 28.05 0.28 22.64
CA THR A 253 29.37 0.10 22.06
C THR A 253 29.37 0.45 20.59
N MET A 254 30.48 1.02 20.12
CA MET A 254 30.65 1.35 18.70
C MET A 254 30.60 0.09 17.85
N ILE A 255 29.76 0.11 16.83
CA ILE A 255 29.70 -0.93 15.80
C ILE A 255 31.05 -0.96 15.07
N PRO A 256 31.65 -2.14 14.83
CA PRO A 256 32.91 -2.23 14.10
C PRO A 256 32.76 -1.71 12.66
N SER A 257 33.71 -0.86 12.23
CA SER A 257 33.76 -0.41 10.84
C SER A 257 34.67 -1.29 9.99
N LEU A 258 34.21 -1.64 8.78
CA LEU A 258 35.03 -2.24 7.72
C LEU A 258 35.99 -1.22 7.10
N GLY A 259 35.68 0.07 7.19
CA GLY A 259 36.47 1.17 6.65
C GLY A 259 35.68 2.10 5.73
N SER A 260 36.42 2.97 5.05
CA SER A 260 35.91 3.87 4.02
C SER A 260 36.55 3.53 2.68
N PHE A 261 35.74 3.41 1.64
CA PHE A 261 36.14 2.91 0.33
C PHE A 261 35.61 3.84 -0.77
N ALA A 262 36.39 4.07 -1.81
CA ALA A 262 35.90 4.58 -3.08
C ALA A 262 35.45 3.41 -3.97
N CYS A 263 34.77 3.70 -5.07
CA CYS A 263 34.45 2.68 -6.05
C CYS A 263 35.74 2.01 -6.58
N GLY A 264 35.71 0.69 -6.77
CA GLY A 264 36.87 -0.09 -7.21
C GLY A 264 37.92 -0.37 -6.13
N ASP A 265 37.80 0.19 -4.93
CA ASP A 265 38.68 -0.17 -3.81
C ASP A 265 38.44 -1.62 -3.38
N ALA A 266 39.53 -2.31 -3.02
CA ALA A 266 39.43 -3.65 -2.49
C ALA A 266 38.87 -3.62 -1.06
N ILE A 267 37.72 -4.27 -0.86
CA ILE A 267 37.11 -4.47 0.45
C ILE A 267 37.61 -5.82 0.98
N ALA A 268 38.19 -5.83 2.18
CA ALA A 268 38.69 -7.06 2.77
C ALA A 268 37.53 -7.93 3.26
N ASP A 269 37.57 -9.23 2.94
CA ASP A 269 36.60 -10.20 3.45
C ASP A 269 36.53 -10.16 4.98
N LYS A 270 35.30 -10.17 5.49
CA LYS A 270 35.04 -10.26 6.91
C LYS A 270 34.71 -11.70 7.27
N VAL A 271 35.45 -12.25 8.22
CA VAL A 271 35.21 -13.62 8.72
C VAL A 271 34.89 -13.57 10.21
N ARG A 272 33.74 -14.12 10.59
CA ARG A 272 33.38 -14.42 11.98
C ARG A 272 33.52 -15.93 12.18
N THR A 273 34.39 -16.32 13.11
CA THR A 273 34.62 -17.74 13.47
C THR A 273 33.90 -18.18 14.75
N THR A 274 33.22 -17.24 15.40
CA THR A 274 32.42 -17.51 16.61
C THR A 274 30.99 -17.80 16.19
N ALA A 275 30.39 -18.83 16.80
CA ALA A 275 29.01 -19.19 16.51
C ALA A 275 28.04 -18.03 16.76
N MET A 276 26.98 -18.02 15.96
CA MET A 276 25.78 -17.21 16.08
C MET A 276 24.66 -18.12 16.56
N ALA A 277 23.93 -17.72 17.59
CA ALA A 277 22.71 -18.42 17.96
C ALA A 277 21.62 -18.22 16.88
N ALA A 278 20.54 -18.99 16.93
CA ALA A 278 19.38 -18.68 16.11
C ALA A 278 18.87 -17.27 16.49
N ASP A 279 18.53 -16.49 15.48
CA ASP A 279 18.10 -15.09 15.54
C ASP A 279 19.16 -14.12 16.11
N ASP A 280 20.41 -14.57 16.23
CA ASP A 280 21.55 -13.71 16.54
C ASP A 280 22.00 -12.95 15.28
N PHE A 281 22.58 -11.77 15.47
CA PHE A 281 23.03 -10.93 14.37
C PHE A 281 24.41 -10.33 14.63
N ASP A 282 25.07 -9.90 13.55
CA ASP A 282 26.33 -9.16 13.58
C ASP A 282 26.18 -7.89 12.76
N GLN A 283 26.71 -6.78 13.27
CA GLN A 283 26.58 -5.47 12.65
C GLN A 283 27.94 -4.90 12.27
N LEU A 284 28.01 -4.25 11.11
CA LEU A 284 29.22 -3.63 10.58
C LEU A 284 28.90 -2.29 9.91
N LEU A 285 29.77 -1.31 10.10
CA LEU A 285 29.69 -0.04 9.37
C LEU A 285 30.57 -0.08 8.12
N LEU A 286 30.03 0.39 7.00
CA LEU A 286 30.73 0.54 5.74
C LEU A 286 30.49 1.94 5.19
N THR A 287 31.54 2.65 4.77
CA THR A 287 31.39 3.98 4.18
C THR A 287 31.91 3.99 2.76
N PHE A 288 31.14 4.57 1.84
CA PHE A 288 31.54 4.84 0.47
C PHE A 288 31.73 6.34 0.23
N SER A 289 32.88 6.73 -0.30
CA SER A 289 33.16 8.15 -0.64
C SER A 289 32.64 8.58 -2.00
N THR A 290 32.23 7.62 -2.83
CA THR A 290 31.64 7.78 -4.16
C THR A 290 30.51 6.77 -4.30
N ASP A 291 29.61 6.98 -5.26
CA ASP A 291 28.62 5.97 -5.63
C ASP A 291 29.32 4.69 -6.08
N VAL A 292 28.70 3.54 -5.79
CA VAL A 292 29.28 2.21 -6.00
C VAL A 292 28.22 1.20 -6.38
N ILE A 293 28.62 0.24 -7.22
CA ILE A 293 27.87 -0.98 -7.48
C ILE A 293 28.40 -2.05 -6.53
N LEU A 294 27.64 -2.36 -5.49
CA LEU A 294 27.98 -3.37 -4.51
C LEU A 294 27.51 -4.75 -4.96
N SER A 295 28.43 -5.70 -4.95
CA SER A 295 28.15 -7.13 -5.10
C SER A 295 28.82 -7.90 -3.97
N GLY A 296 28.32 -9.08 -3.64
CA GLY A 296 28.88 -9.85 -2.55
C GLY A 296 28.19 -11.18 -2.31
N SER A 297 28.70 -11.87 -1.29
CA SER A 297 28.14 -13.12 -0.81
C SER A 297 28.33 -13.25 0.68
N VAL A 298 27.36 -13.86 1.35
CA VAL A 298 27.45 -14.29 2.75
C VAL A 298 27.37 -15.80 2.78
N THR A 299 28.41 -16.44 3.30
CA THR A 299 28.50 -17.90 3.37
C THR A 299 28.51 -18.35 4.81
N ALA A 300 27.61 -19.26 5.17
CA ALA A 300 27.54 -19.84 6.50
C ALA A 300 28.67 -20.84 6.73
N GLY A 301 29.20 -20.88 7.95
CA GLY A 301 30.13 -21.94 8.37
C GLY A 301 29.46 -23.31 8.60
N SER A 302 28.14 -23.39 8.48
CA SER A 302 27.27 -24.55 8.74
C SER A 302 26.11 -24.60 7.73
N THR A 303 25.09 -25.44 7.97
CA THR A 303 23.87 -25.52 7.14
C THR A 303 22.79 -24.50 7.52
N GLY A 304 23.11 -23.55 8.41
CA GLY A 304 22.16 -22.53 8.86
C GLY A 304 21.89 -21.49 7.77
N ASP A 305 20.72 -20.86 7.85
CA ASP A 305 20.27 -19.79 6.97
C ASP A 305 20.87 -18.45 7.45
N LEU A 306 21.44 -17.66 6.54
CA LEU A 306 22.02 -16.37 6.88
C LEU A 306 21.36 -15.28 6.05
N ASP A 307 20.62 -14.36 6.66
CA ASP A 307 20.10 -13.20 5.97
C ASP A 307 21.12 -12.05 5.99
N PHE A 308 21.11 -11.23 4.95
CA PHE A 308 21.94 -10.03 4.83
C PHE A 308 21.12 -8.79 4.52
N TYR A 309 21.31 -7.74 5.33
CA TYR A 309 20.60 -6.48 5.19
C TYR A 309 21.58 -5.31 5.08
N VAL A 310 21.23 -4.34 4.25
CA VAL A 310 21.90 -3.05 4.15
C VAL A 310 20.92 -1.95 4.48
N VAL A 311 21.28 -1.09 5.43
CA VAL A 311 20.44 -0.02 5.96
C VAL A 311 21.18 1.31 5.86
N ASP A 312 20.47 2.38 5.48
CA ASP A 312 21.04 3.74 5.42
C ASP A 312 21.16 4.39 6.81
N THR A 313 21.69 5.62 6.87
CA THR A 313 21.80 6.37 8.14
C THR A 313 20.47 6.80 8.74
N GLY A 314 19.40 6.79 7.96
CA GLY A 314 18.03 7.09 8.42
C GLY A 314 17.32 5.87 9.00
N GLY A 315 17.94 4.68 8.95
CA GLY A 315 17.32 3.43 9.38
C GLY A 315 16.45 2.78 8.29
N ASN A 316 16.47 3.29 7.05
CA ASN A 316 15.68 2.69 5.97
C ASN A 316 16.46 1.52 5.35
N PRO A 317 15.80 0.38 5.10
CA PRO A 317 16.41 -0.71 4.36
C PRO A 317 16.68 -0.26 2.91
N VAL A 318 17.92 -0.44 2.45
CA VAL A 318 18.33 -0.14 1.08
C VAL A 318 18.13 -1.37 0.20
N PHE A 319 18.61 -2.52 0.66
CA PHE A 319 18.29 -3.83 0.08
C PHE A 319 18.56 -4.94 1.08
N ASP A 320 17.98 -6.10 0.81
CA ASP A 320 18.18 -7.34 1.54
C ASP A 320 18.50 -8.52 0.60
N ALA A 321 19.11 -9.55 1.16
CA ALA A 321 19.27 -10.87 0.58
C ALA A 321 18.90 -11.89 1.66
N SER A 322 17.76 -12.54 1.48
CA SER A 322 17.15 -13.45 2.48
C SER A 322 16.63 -14.75 1.84
N ASN A 323 17.39 -15.31 0.89
CA ASN A 323 17.11 -16.59 0.28
C ASN A 323 17.66 -17.73 1.14
N PRO A 324 16.89 -18.81 1.36
CA PRO A 324 17.33 -19.90 2.22
C PRO A 324 18.74 -20.45 1.90
N GLY A 325 19.66 -20.30 2.85
CA GLY A 325 21.04 -20.80 2.81
C GLY A 325 22.09 -19.70 2.73
N ASP A 326 23.07 -19.89 1.84
CA ASP A 326 24.11 -18.89 1.58
C ASP A 326 23.56 -17.79 0.66
N GLU A 327 23.86 -16.54 1.00
CA GLU A 327 23.40 -15.39 0.23
C GLU A 327 24.38 -14.98 -0.84
N THR A 328 23.82 -14.57 -1.97
CA THR A 328 24.57 -13.87 -3.02
C THR A 328 23.75 -12.71 -3.53
N PHE A 329 24.40 -11.58 -3.71
CA PHE A 329 23.79 -10.38 -4.29
C PHE A 329 24.77 -9.74 -5.26
N ALA A 330 24.22 -9.17 -6.33
CA ALA A 330 25.01 -8.53 -7.35
C ALA A 330 24.32 -7.25 -7.80
N ASN A 331 25.14 -6.32 -8.29
CA ASN A 331 24.71 -5.10 -8.95
C ASN A 331 23.74 -4.25 -8.12
N LYS A 332 24.02 -4.12 -6.81
CA LYS A 332 23.24 -3.26 -5.91
C LYS A 332 23.85 -1.88 -5.85
N THR A 333 23.14 -0.88 -6.34
CA THR A 333 23.62 0.50 -6.31
C THR A 333 23.51 1.09 -4.91
N LEU A 334 24.62 1.65 -4.43
CA LEU A 334 24.66 2.47 -3.21
C LEU A 334 25.26 3.83 -3.56
N ALA A 335 24.60 4.90 -3.12
CA ALA A 335 25.15 6.25 -3.22
C ALA A 335 26.35 6.42 -2.27
N ALA A 336 27.11 7.49 -2.45
CA ALA A 336 28.12 7.90 -1.47
C ALA A 336 27.45 8.13 -0.11
N GLY A 337 27.94 7.44 0.93
CA GLY A 337 27.31 7.47 2.24
C GLY A 337 27.87 6.42 3.18
N THR A 338 27.37 6.44 4.42
CA THR A 338 27.66 5.42 5.42
C THR A 338 26.45 4.50 5.54
N TYR A 339 26.70 3.20 5.55
CA TYR A 339 25.69 2.16 5.62
C TYR A 339 25.97 1.24 6.80
N LEU A 340 24.88 0.75 7.40
CA LEU A 340 24.90 -0.33 8.36
C LEU A 340 24.63 -1.64 7.61
N LEU A 341 25.52 -2.61 7.78
CA LEU A 341 25.37 -3.96 7.27
C LEU A 341 24.99 -4.86 8.44
N ALA A 342 23.95 -5.68 8.29
CA ALA A 342 23.57 -6.68 9.28
C ALA A 342 23.59 -8.07 8.65
N VAL A 343 24.29 -9.01 9.29
CA VAL A 343 24.24 -10.44 8.98
C VAL A 343 23.45 -11.10 10.09
N VAL A 344 22.40 -11.84 9.76
CA VAL A 344 21.48 -12.44 10.74
C VAL A 344 21.45 -13.95 10.53
N ALA A 345 21.52 -14.74 11.61
CA ALA A 345 21.33 -16.18 11.54
C ALA A 345 19.84 -16.51 11.72
N PHE A 346 19.12 -16.74 10.62
CA PHE A 346 17.66 -16.83 10.64
C PHE A 346 17.19 -18.26 11.00
N GLU A 347 16.34 -18.39 12.02
CA GLU A 347 15.73 -19.66 12.49
C GLU A 347 16.70 -20.77 12.96
N GLU A 348 17.99 -20.75 12.56
CA GLU A 348 18.99 -21.76 12.86
C GLU A 348 20.36 -21.14 13.21
N ALA A 349 21.09 -21.80 14.11
CA ALA A 349 22.41 -21.34 14.53
C ALA A 349 23.47 -21.52 13.42
N ALA A 350 24.29 -20.49 13.21
CA ALA A 350 25.46 -20.55 12.35
C ALA A 350 26.74 -20.77 13.16
N THR A 351 27.69 -21.58 12.67
CA THR A 351 29.01 -21.71 13.36
C THR A 351 29.93 -20.50 13.14
N GLY A 352 29.49 -19.56 12.31
CA GLY A 352 30.20 -18.37 11.86
C GLY A 352 29.78 -18.01 10.43
N TYR A 353 30.36 -16.96 9.87
CA TYR A 353 30.12 -16.55 8.49
C TYR A 353 31.39 -16.01 7.82
N ALA A 354 31.40 -16.06 6.49
CA ALA A 354 32.32 -15.32 5.64
C ALA A 354 31.53 -14.36 4.74
N LEU A 355 31.78 -13.06 4.91
CA LEU A 355 31.21 -11.98 4.12
C LEU A 355 32.26 -11.48 3.14
N ALA A 356 32.00 -11.65 1.86
CA ALA A 356 32.82 -11.12 0.77
C ALA A 356 32.07 -9.99 0.07
N LEU A 357 32.72 -8.84 -0.09
CA LEU A 357 32.15 -7.64 -0.71
C LEU A 357 33.06 -7.16 -1.83
N SER A 358 32.46 -6.68 -2.91
CA SER A 358 33.14 -6.06 -4.03
C SER A 358 32.38 -4.82 -4.47
N GLY A 359 33.04 -3.67 -4.40
CA GLY A 359 32.51 -2.40 -4.92
C GLY A 359 33.11 -2.11 -6.29
N ALA A 360 32.28 -2.06 -7.33
CA ALA A 360 32.70 -1.61 -8.66
C ALA A 360 32.31 -0.13 -8.88
N CYS A 361 33.08 0.57 -9.72
CA CYS A 361 32.67 1.87 -10.23
C CYS A 361 31.60 1.69 -11.29
N ASN A 362 30.70 2.66 -11.39
CA ASN A 362 29.90 2.89 -12.58
C ASN A 362 30.86 3.13 -13.75
N VAL A 363 30.66 2.41 -14.85
CA VAL A 363 31.51 2.51 -16.04
C VAL A 363 30.62 2.88 -17.21
N CYS A 364 30.67 4.16 -17.56
CA CYS A 364 29.95 4.63 -18.72
C CYS A 364 30.41 3.92 -20.00
N GLY A 365 29.46 3.33 -20.69
CA GLY A 365 29.66 2.58 -21.92
C GLY A 365 29.85 1.09 -21.74
N ASP A 366 29.39 0.49 -20.63
CA ASP A 366 29.44 -0.96 -20.43
C ASP A 366 28.13 -1.69 -20.81
N GLY A 367 27.11 -0.92 -21.19
CA GLY A 367 25.80 -1.34 -21.65
C GLY A 367 24.80 -1.53 -20.51
N VAL A 368 25.13 -1.10 -19.28
CA VAL A 368 24.30 -1.33 -18.10
C VAL A 368 24.10 -0.02 -17.34
N VAL A 369 22.92 0.61 -17.50
CA VAL A 369 22.55 1.80 -16.73
C VAL A 369 22.40 1.46 -15.24
N VAL A 370 23.25 2.03 -14.39
CA VAL A 370 23.25 1.79 -12.95
C VAL A 370 23.52 3.05 -12.13
N GLY A 371 22.70 3.24 -11.09
CA GLY A 371 22.88 4.34 -10.14
C GLY A 371 22.58 5.71 -10.71
N ALA A 372 23.56 6.61 -10.68
CA ALA A 372 23.43 8.00 -11.12
C ALA A 372 23.73 8.21 -12.61
N GLU A 373 23.81 7.13 -13.39
CA GLU A 373 23.93 7.20 -14.85
C GLU A 373 22.58 7.58 -15.45
N ASP A 374 22.54 8.68 -16.22
CA ASP A 374 21.34 9.08 -16.97
C ASP A 374 21.17 8.21 -18.24
N CYS A 375 22.25 7.59 -18.72
CA CYS A 375 22.31 6.73 -19.90
C CYS A 375 23.56 5.83 -19.86
N ASP A 376 23.56 4.76 -20.67
CA ASP A 376 24.74 3.97 -21.03
C ASP A 376 24.47 3.25 -22.36
N ASP A 377 25.18 3.60 -23.42
CA ASP A 377 24.94 3.06 -24.77
C ASP A 377 25.90 1.91 -25.16
N GLY A 378 26.59 1.32 -24.18
CA GLY A 378 27.55 0.24 -24.42
C GLY A 378 28.85 0.69 -25.06
N ASN A 379 29.10 2.00 -25.12
CA ASN A 379 30.36 2.55 -25.56
C ASN A 379 30.68 3.92 -24.92
N ALA A 380 31.91 4.42 -25.11
CA ALA A 380 32.37 5.67 -24.50
C ALA A 380 32.57 6.81 -25.53
N VAL A 381 31.93 6.70 -26.70
CA VAL A 381 31.83 7.79 -27.67
C VAL A 381 30.89 8.84 -27.09
N ALA A 382 31.09 10.09 -27.48
CA ALA A 382 30.29 11.21 -27.04
C ALA A 382 29.54 11.79 -28.25
N GLY A 383 28.32 12.28 -28.02
CA GLY A 383 27.46 12.86 -29.06
C GLY A 383 26.67 11.85 -29.90
N ASP A 384 26.63 10.59 -29.49
CA ASP A 384 25.73 9.53 -29.98
C ASP A 384 24.49 9.33 -29.09
N GLY A 385 24.30 10.20 -28.10
CA GLY A 385 23.12 10.25 -27.23
C GLY A 385 23.45 10.02 -25.77
N CYS A 386 24.53 9.29 -25.48
CA CYS A 386 25.11 9.21 -24.16
C CYS A 386 26.51 9.82 -24.14
N GLU A 387 26.75 10.79 -23.27
CA GLU A 387 28.08 11.38 -23.11
C GLU A 387 28.99 10.43 -22.32
N SER A 388 30.31 10.59 -22.48
CA SER A 388 31.30 9.75 -21.77
C SER A 388 31.28 9.87 -20.24
N ASP A 389 30.49 10.78 -19.68
CA ASP A 389 30.21 10.96 -18.26
C ASP A 389 28.82 10.47 -17.84
N CYS A 390 28.15 9.71 -18.71
CA CYS A 390 26.83 9.12 -18.51
C CYS A 390 25.72 10.14 -18.28
N THR A 391 25.91 11.34 -18.83
CA THR A 391 24.85 12.32 -19.01
C THR A 391 24.26 12.19 -20.41
N LEU A 392 22.96 12.49 -20.55
CA LEU A 392 22.36 12.58 -21.88
C LEU A 392 22.97 13.75 -22.65
N SER A 393 23.30 13.52 -23.92
CA SER A 393 23.78 14.57 -24.82
C SER A 393 22.77 15.73 -24.87
N ALA A 394 23.20 16.95 -24.58
CA ALA A 394 22.30 18.12 -24.60
C ALA A 394 21.70 18.34 -26.00
N GLY A 395 20.37 18.32 -26.09
CA GLY A 395 19.63 18.44 -27.36
C GLY A 395 19.55 17.13 -28.17
N PHE A 396 19.86 15.99 -27.56
CA PHE A 396 19.54 14.68 -28.11
C PHE A 396 18.04 14.43 -27.98
N CYS A 397 17.40 14.13 -29.11
CA CYS A 397 15.97 13.93 -29.19
C CYS A 397 15.70 12.49 -29.58
N PHE A 398 14.80 11.84 -28.85
CA PHE A 398 14.36 10.47 -29.11
C PHE A 398 13.51 10.35 -30.38
N ALA A 399 13.04 11.48 -30.93
CA ALA A 399 12.34 11.51 -32.22
C ALA A 399 13.28 12.00 -33.32
N ASP A 400 13.07 11.48 -34.54
CA ASP A 400 13.68 12.04 -35.73
C ASP A 400 13.29 13.52 -35.89
N ALA A 401 14.27 14.35 -36.24
CA ALA A 401 14.08 15.80 -36.35
C ALA A 401 13.10 16.20 -37.48
N ASP A 402 12.95 15.36 -38.52
CA ASP A 402 12.02 15.59 -39.64
C ASP A 402 11.62 14.26 -40.29
N TYR A 403 10.39 13.82 -40.01
CA TYR A 403 9.73 12.75 -40.75
C TYR A 403 9.21 13.37 -42.06
N ALA A 404 9.82 13.00 -43.19
CA ALA A 404 9.50 13.55 -44.51
C ALA A 404 8.07 13.22 -44.98
N ALA A 405 7.83 12.97 -46.28
CA ALA A 405 6.52 12.47 -46.73
C ALA A 405 6.31 11.02 -46.21
N ALA A 406 5.94 10.88 -44.94
CA ALA A 406 5.84 9.61 -44.24
C ALA A 406 4.74 8.77 -44.90
N THR A 407 5.14 7.62 -45.45
CA THR A 407 4.17 6.63 -45.91
C THR A 407 3.78 5.81 -44.70
N LEU A 408 2.67 6.20 -44.06
CA LEU A 408 2.18 5.56 -42.85
C LEU A 408 1.84 4.08 -43.11
N SER A 409 2.35 3.18 -42.27
CA SER A 409 2.00 1.76 -42.24
C SER A 409 1.16 1.40 -41.01
N ASP A 410 0.61 0.19 -41.00
CA ASP A 410 -0.13 -0.39 -39.87
C ASP A 410 -1.20 0.55 -39.26
N GLN A 411 -1.95 1.20 -40.14
CA GLN A 411 -2.94 2.21 -39.77
C GLN A 411 -4.22 1.56 -39.23
N GLY A 412 -4.71 2.06 -38.10
CA GLY A 412 -5.99 1.67 -37.52
C GLY A 412 -6.77 2.87 -37.01
N ALA A 413 -8.10 2.75 -37.04
CA ALA A 413 -8.98 3.75 -36.49
C ALA A 413 -10.11 3.10 -35.68
N THR A 414 -10.50 3.76 -34.59
CA THR A 414 -11.65 3.40 -33.77
C THR A 414 -12.57 4.60 -33.66
N MET A 415 -13.87 4.40 -33.94
CA MET A 415 -14.88 5.45 -33.84
C MET A 415 -15.71 5.24 -32.58
N TYR A 416 -15.82 6.30 -31.77
CA TYR A 416 -16.66 6.32 -30.57
C TYR A 416 -17.91 7.18 -30.79
N ALA A 417 -18.81 7.19 -29.80
CA ALA A 417 -20.00 8.04 -29.86
C ALA A 417 -19.66 9.54 -29.75
N ASP A 418 -18.54 9.83 -29.12
CA ASP A 418 -18.03 11.13 -28.72
C ASP A 418 -16.69 11.48 -29.39
N GLY A 419 -16.24 10.72 -30.39
CA GLY A 419 -14.94 10.99 -30.99
C GLY A 419 -14.38 9.90 -31.91
N ALA A 420 -13.07 9.98 -32.17
CA ALA A 420 -12.31 9.01 -32.93
C ALA A 420 -10.86 8.94 -32.45
N GLU A 421 -10.28 7.74 -32.50
CA GLU A 421 -8.85 7.49 -32.30
C GLU A 421 -8.25 6.93 -33.59
N ILE A 422 -7.06 7.40 -33.95
CA ILE A 422 -6.32 6.96 -35.13
C ILE A 422 -4.87 6.71 -34.72
N PHE A 423 -4.33 5.57 -35.11
CA PHE A 423 -2.91 5.27 -34.91
C PHE A 423 -2.29 4.81 -36.23
N ALA A 424 -1.01 5.14 -36.41
CA ALA A 424 -0.25 4.74 -37.58
C ALA A 424 1.25 4.70 -37.29
N ALA A 425 1.95 3.71 -37.84
CA ALA A 425 3.40 3.63 -37.78
C ALA A 425 4.03 4.59 -38.82
N LEU A 426 5.01 5.39 -38.39
CA LEU A 426 5.71 6.39 -39.20
C LEU A 426 6.89 5.80 -39.98
N ASN A 427 7.58 4.84 -39.39
CA ASN A 427 8.80 4.23 -39.90
C ASN A 427 8.87 2.73 -39.58
N THR A 428 10.00 2.11 -39.90
CA THR A 428 10.21 0.65 -39.78
C THR A 428 10.62 0.19 -38.37
N ASP A 429 10.95 1.17 -37.56
CA ASP A 429 11.39 1.28 -36.19
C ASP A 429 10.22 1.75 -35.31
N THR A 430 8.98 1.46 -35.74
CA THR A 430 7.82 1.43 -34.86
C THR A 430 7.40 2.74 -34.18
N ASP A 431 7.89 3.89 -34.61
CA ASP A 431 7.35 5.20 -34.18
C ASP A 431 5.88 5.32 -34.55
N VAL A 432 5.07 5.81 -33.61
CA VAL A 432 3.61 5.88 -33.77
C VAL A 432 3.15 7.32 -33.77
N LEU A 433 2.50 7.71 -34.86
CA LEU A 433 1.63 8.88 -34.88
C LEU A 433 0.27 8.49 -34.34
N TYR A 434 -0.15 9.13 -33.25
CA TYR A 434 -1.41 8.86 -32.58
C TYR A 434 -2.27 10.12 -32.55
N LEU A 435 -3.52 10.03 -33.02
CA LEU A 435 -4.47 11.14 -33.05
C LEU A 435 -5.73 10.77 -32.29
N GLU A 436 -6.14 11.66 -31.40
CA GLU A 436 -7.41 11.58 -30.68
C GLU A 436 -8.26 12.80 -31.04
N ALA A 437 -9.54 12.58 -31.30
CA ALA A 437 -10.49 13.64 -31.56
C ALA A 437 -11.71 13.47 -30.66
N TYR A 438 -12.03 14.49 -29.87
CA TYR A 438 -13.16 14.49 -28.94
C TYR A 438 -14.19 15.55 -29.30
N ASN A 439 -15.44 15.13 -29.50
CA ASN A 439 -16.57 16.00 -29.78
C ASN A 439 -16.85 16.91 -28.56
N GLY A 440 -17.11 18.19 -28.82
CA GLY A 440 -17.44 19.17 -27.76
C GLY A 440 -16.23 19.85 -27.10
N TYR A 441 -15.00 19.45 -27.46
CA TYR A 441 -13.76 20.06 -26.99
C TYR A 441 -12.96 20.66 -28.15
N GLY A 442 -12.13 21.67 -27.85
CA GLY A 442 -11.16 22.26 -28.78
C GLY A 442 -11.66 22.49 -30.21
N ALA A 443 -10.95 21.92 -31.19
CA ALA A 443 -11.30 22.01 -32.61
C ALA A 443 -12.70 21.47 -32.99
N PHE A 444 -13.34 20.66 -32.13
CA PHE A 444 -14.67 20.07 -32.32
C PHE A 444 -15.71 20.62 -31.32
N ALA A 445 -15.46 21.79 -30.70
CA ALA A 445 -16.36 22.37 -29.72
C ALA A 445 -17.76 22.71 -30.24
N THR A 446 -17.93 22.88 -31.56
CA THR A 446 -19.20 23.31 -32.18
C THR A 446 -19.75 22.35 -33.23
N HIS A 447 -19.08 21.22 -33.48
CA HIS A 447 -19.49 20.22 -34.46
C HIS A 447 -18.87 18.86 -34.13
N ASP A 448 -19.53 17.79 -34.56
CA ASP A 448 -19.01 16.44 -34.40
C ASP A 448 -17.81 16.18 -35.34
N PHE A 449 -17.03 15.15 -35.01
CA PHE A 449 -15.95 14.64 -35.84
C PHE A 449 -16.45 14.24 -37.24
N GLY A 450 -15.82 14.80 -38.28
CA GLY A 450 -16.27 14.60 -39.65
C GLY A 450 -15.34 15.21 -40.71
N PRO A 451 -15.70 15.10 -42.01
CA PRO A 451 -14.93 15.69 -43.08
C PRO A 451 -14.79 17.22 -42.93
N GLY A 452 -13.57 17.73 -43.06
CA GLY A 452 -13.24 19.12 -42.79
C GLY A 452 -11.73 19.35 -42.75
N THR A 453 -11.33 20.61 -42.62
CA THR A 453 -9.93 20.99 -42.38
C THR A 453 -9.83 21.65 -41.02
N TYR A 454 -8.99 21.07 -40.17
CA TYR A 454 -8.78 21.45 -38.78
C TYR A 454 -7.35 21.95 -38.62
N THR A 455 -7.18 23.08 -37.92
CA THR A 455 -5.85 23.64 -37.62
C THR A 455 -5.42 23.14 -36.25
N ILE A 456 -4.21 22.63 -36.16
CA ILE A 456 -3.57 22.25 -34.91
C ILE A 456 -2.78 23.48 -34.48
N ALA A 457 -3.21 24.13 -33.39
CA ALA A 457 -2.69 25.42 -32.96
C ALA A 457 -1.78 25.35 -31.73
N GLY A 458 -1.55 24.16 -31.17
CA GLY A 458 -0.73 23.98 -29.95
C GLY A 458 -1.39 24.49 -28.66
N ASP A 459 -2.56 25.14 -28.72
CA ASP A 459 -3.32 25.62 -27.56
C ASP A 459 -3.98 24.48 -26.75
N GLU A 460 -3.72 23.22 -27.11
CA GLU A 460 -4.33 21.98 -26.59
C GLU A 460 -3.31 21.09 -25.84
N LEU A 461 -2.22 21.66 -25.31
CA LEU A 461 -1.17 20.93 -24.57
C LEU A 461 -1.63 20.28 -23.25
N SER A 462 -2.92 20.33 -22.92
CA SER A 462 -3.48 19.57 -21.81
C SER A 462 -4.25 18.36 -22.39
N PRO A 463 -3.84 17.12 -22.07
CA PRO A 463 -4.55 15.90 -22.48
C PRO A 463 -6.00 15.86 -22.00
N ILE A 464 -6.39 16.72 -21.05
CA ILE A 464 -7.72 16.76 -20.45
C ILE A 464 -8.70 17.61 -21.28
N ASP A 465 -8.21 18.62 -22.01
CA ASP A 465 -9.04 19.62 -22.70
C ASP A 465 -8.81 19.68 -24.23
N CYS A 466 -7.95 18.82 -24.77
CA CYS A 466 -7.65 18.80 -26.20
C CYS A 466 -8.84 18.29 -27.03
N GLY A 467 -9.24 19.05 -28.05
CA GLY A 467 -10.26 18.63 -29.00
C GLY A 467 -9.68 17.75 -30.10
N LEU A 468 -8.46 18.07 -30.56
CA LEU A 468 -7.69 17.30 -31.54
C LEU A 468 -6.27 17.10 -31.01
N CYS A 469 -6.08 16.03 -30.24
CA CYS A 469 -4.80 15.67 -29.64
C CYS A 469 -3.97 14.89 -30.67
N VAL A 470 -2.73 15.31 -30.92
CA VAL A 470 -1.83 14.63 -31.85
C VAL A 470 -0.50 14.37 -31.17
N TYR A 471 -0.26 13.10 -30.88
CA TYR A 471 0.95 12.60 -30.22
C TYR A 471 1.86 11.90 -31.22
N LEU A 472 3.14 12.01 -30.95
CA LEU A 472 4.19 11.23 -31.57
C LEU A 472 4.88 10.45 -30.45
N TYR A 473 4.67 9.14 -30.46
CA TYR A 473 5.35 8.21 -29.56
C TYR A 473 6.55 7.64 -30.30
N THR A 474 7.73 7.78 -29.71
CA THR A 474 8.94 7.16 -30.22
C THR A 474 9.10 5.79 -29.61
N ASP A 475 9.62 4.85 -30.38
CA ASP A 475 9.81 3.49 -29.88
C ASP A 475 11.08 3.38 -29.02
N ALA A 476 11.24 2.24 -28.31
CA ALA A 476 12.37 2.01 -27.41
C ALA A 476 13.73 1.85 -28.13
N SER A 477 13.75 1.72 -29.46
CA SER A 477 14.95 1.52 -30.27
C SER A 477 15.65 2.82 -30.70
N ASP A 478 14.93 3.94 -30.67
CA ASP A 478 15.49 5.30 -30.77
C ASP A 478 16.09 5.82 -29.44
N TYR A 479 15.87 5.07 -28.36
CA TYR A 479 16.63 5.26 -27.13
C TYR A 479 17.99 4.57 -27.29
N PRO A 480 19.08 5.13 -26.72
CA PRO A 480 20.34 4.40 -26.62
C PRO A 480 20.04 3.00 -26.05
N SER A 481 20.58 1.97 -26.72
CA SER A 481 20.05 0.60 -26.77
C SER A 481 20.11 -0.23 -25.47
N SER A 482 19.91 0.37 -24.31
CA SER A 482 19.91 -0.28 -22.98
C SER A 482 18.73 0.13 -22.09
N PHE A 483 17.79 0.95 -22.55
CA PHE A 483 16.60 1.33 -21.78
C PHE A 483 15.56 0.19 -21.75
N VAL A 484 15.65 -0.72 -20.78
CA VAL A 484 14.48 -1.49 -20.34
C VAL A 484 13.64 -0.56 -19.46
N GLY A 485 12.71 0.15 -20.11
CA GLY A 485 11.74 1.05 -19.49
C GLY A 485 12.07 2.49 -19.80
N THR A 486 11.25 3.13 -20.64
CA THR A 486 11.20 4.59 -20.85
C THR A 486 11.44 5.32 -19.51
N PRO A 487 12.17 6.46 -19.50
CA PRO A 487 12.31 7.25 -18.29
C PRO A 487 10.92 7.46 -17.69
N ALA A 488 10.75 7.19 -16.39
CA ALA A 488 9.49 7.42 -15.72
C ALA A 488 9.13 8.92 -15.90
N GLY A 489 8.14 9.20 -16.74
CA GLY A 489 7.69 10.57 -17.03
C GLY A 489 8.01 11.12 -18.43
N ASP A 490 8.53 10.31 -19.37
CA ASP A 490 8.55 10.67 -20.80
C ASP A 490 7.19 10.35 -21.43
N TYR A 491 6.47 11.37 -21.91
CA TYR A 491 5.15 11.25 -22.55
C TYR A 491 5.23 11.30 -24.08
N GLY A 492 6.44 11.31 -24.64
CA GLY A 492 6.68 11.50 -26.07
C GLY A 492 6.48 12.97 -26.48
N TYR A 493 6.06 13.17 -27.72
CA TYR A 493 6.00 14.48 -28.34
C TYR A 493 4.56 14.86 -28.67
N PHE A 494 4.24 16.15 -28.54
CA PHE A 494 2.90 16.65 -28.85
C PHE A 494 2.91 17.73 -29.90
N ALA A 495 1.91 17.69 -30.78
CA ALA A 495 1.85 18.62 -31.89
C ALA A 495 1.53 20.05 -31.41
N THR A 496 2.43 20.97 -31.73
CA THR A 496 2.30 22.41 -31.46
C THR A 496 1.79 23.21 -32.66
N GLY A 497 1.68 22.57 -33.84
CA GLY A 497 1.31 23.24 -35.08
C GLY A 497 0.96 22.27 -36.19
N GLY A 498 0.18 22.74 -37.18
CA GLY A 498 -0.07 22.05 -38.44
C GLY A 498 -1.54 22.00 -38.84
N THR A 499 -1.88 21.11 -39.78
CA THR A 499 -3.25 20.95 -40.27
C THR A 499 -3.62 19.49 -40.49
N LEU A 500 -4.84 19.12 -40.09
CA LEU A 500 -5.49 17.85 -40.40
C LEU A 500 -6.65 18.10 -41.38
N THR A 501 -6.63 17.44 -42.55
CA THR A 501 -7.73 17.50 -43.51
C THR A 501 -8.36 16.13 -43.67
N ILE A 502 -9.62 15.99 -43.25
CA ILE A 502 -10.40 14.76 -43.31
C ILE A 502 -11.34 14.83 -44.53
N THR A 503 -11.32 13.79 -45.36
CA THR A 503 -12.16 13.71 -46.57
C THR A 503 -13.28 12.67 -46.45
N SER A 504 -13.08 11.64 -45.64
CA SER A 504 -14.04 10.58 -45.36
C SER A 504 -13.82 10.06 -43.95
N VAL A 505 -14.89 9.62 -43.28
CA VAL A 505 -14.84 8.96 -41.97
C VAL A 505 -15.38 7.52 -41.98
N LEU A 506 -16.12 7.13 -43.03
CA LEU A 506 -16.65 5.78 -43.18
C LEU A 506 -16.61 5.34 -44.67
N PRO A 507 -16.24 4.09 -44.98
CA PRO A 507 -15.84 3.01 -44.05
C PRO A 507 -14.41 3.16 -43.49
N ASN A 508 -13.60 4.02 -44.12
CA ASN A 508 -12.26 4.37 -43.69
C ASN A 508 -12.23 5.85 -43.31
N ILE A 509 -11.41 6.19 -42.32
CA ILE A 509 -10.98 7.57 -42.10
C ILE A 509 -9.87 7.86 -43.10
N VAL A 510 -10.17 8.72 -44.08
CA VAL A 510 -9.23 9.16 -45.10
C VAL A 510 -8.87 10.62 -44.83
N ALA A 511 -7.64 10.85 -44.41
CA ALA A 511 -7.18 12.17 -44.00
C ALA A 511 -5.74 12.46 -44.44
N THR A 512 -5.35 13.72 -44.36
CA THR A 512 -3.98 14.16 -44.61
C THR A 512 -3.56 15.13 -43.52
N VAL A 513 -2.44 14.84 -42.86
CA VAL A 513 -1.78 15.77 -41.97
C VAL A 513 -0.68 16.51 -42.73
N SER A 514 -0.45 17.78 -42.42
CA SER A 514 0.54 18.61 -43.11
C SER A 514 1.15 19.64 -42.19
N ASN A 515 2.47 19.82 -42.34
CA ASN A 515 3.30 20.74 -41.55
C ASN A 515 3.09 20.57 -40.04
N LEU A 516 3.06 19.32 -39.57
CA LEU A 516 3.01 19.08 -38.13
C LEU A 516 4.34 19.47 -37.52
N THR A 517 4.30 20.24 -36.43
CA THR A 517 5.46 20.51 -35.58
C THR A 517 5.18 19.95 -34.21
N PHE A 518 6.19 19.38 -33.58
CA PHE A 518 6.09 18.71 -32.30
C PHE A 518 7.09 19.28 -31.30
N GLU A 519 6.69 19.29 -30.02
CA GLU A 519 7.53 19.62 -28.87
C GLU A 519 7.51 18.46 -27.88
N HIS A 520 8.64 18.18 -27.23
CA HIS A 520 8.77 17.10 -26.26
C HIS A 520 8.05 17.41 -24.93
N ILE A 521 7.38 16.41 -24.37
CA ILE A 521 6.60 16.51 -23.12
C ILE A 521 7.20 15.61 -22.03
N ALA A 522 7.34 16.17 -20.83
CA ALA A 522 7.70 15.47 -19.60
C ALA A 522 6.60 15.60 -18.53
N ALA A 523 6.62 14.76 -17.49
CA ALA A 523 5.78 14.95 -16.30
C ALA A 523 6.32 16.05 -15.37
N ASP A 524 5.42 16.86 -14.83
CA ASP A 524 5.71 17.72 -13.68
C ASP A 524 5.66 16.92 -12.35
N ALA A 525 5.86 17.59 -11.23
CA ALA A 525 5.89 16.96 -9.90
C ALA A 525 4.55 16.30 -9.48
N ASN A 526 3.44 16.63 -10.16
CA ASN A 526 2.12 16.04 -9.94
C ASN A 526 1.81 14.93 -10.96
N GLY A 527 2.70 14.67 -11.91
CA GLY A 527 2.48 13.76 -13.04
C GLY A 527 1.70 14.39 -14.20
N ASP A 528 1.53 15.72 -14.21
CA ASP A 528 0.86 16.41 -15.30
C ASP A 528 1.86 16.66 -16.45
N PRO A 529 1.47 16.44 -17.71
CA PRO A 529 2.36 16.66 -18.84
C PRO A 529 2.62 18.15 -19.07
N ILE A 530 3.90 18.50 -19.18
CA ILE A 530 4.43 19.85 -19.45
C ILE A 530 5.52 19.78 -20.53
N ALA A 531 5.76 20.88 -21.24
CA ALA A 531 6.89 20.95 -22.17
C ALA A 531 8.22 20.72 -21.43
N ALA A 532 9.05 19.80 -21.93
CA ALA A 532 10.29 19.37 -21.29
C ALA A 532 11.38 20.47 -21.25
N ALA A 533 11.23 21.54 -22.06
CA ALA A 533 12.15 22.68 -22.16
C ALA A 533 13.62 22.29 -22.48
N ASP A 534 13.81 21.12 -23.08
CA ASP A 534 15.10 20.55 -23.49
C ASP A 534 15.52 20.97 -24.92
N GLY A 535 14.62 21.65 -25.64
CA GLY A 535 14.84 22.11 -27.00
C GLY A 535 14.56 21.04 -28.06
N CYS A 536 14.01 19.88 -27.67
CA CYS A 536 13.68 18.82 -28.60
C CYS A 536 12.39 19.12 -29.36
N THR A 537 12.55 19.15 -30.69
CA THR A 537 11.47 19.40 -31.62
C THR A 537 11.52 18.40 -32.76
N SER A 538 10.36 17.92 -33.18
CA SER A 538 10.22 17.08 -34.37
C SER A 538 9.21 17.70 -35.33
N ALA A 539 9.16 17.22 -36.57
CA ALA A 539 8.20 17.66 -37.56
C ALA A 539 7.77 16.51 -38.46
N ILE A 540 6.53 16.56 -38.94
CA ILE A 540 6.05 15.75 -40.06
C ILE A 540 5.65 16.69 -41.18
N ALA A 541 6.37 16.66 -42.30
CA ALA A 541 6.10 17.52 -43.44
C ALA A 541 4.69 17.25 -44.03
N SER A 542 4.37 15.97 -44.25
CA SER A 542 3.03 15.53 -44.62
C SER A 542 2.88 14.01 -44.49
N ALA A 543 1.72 13.54 -44.06
CA ALA A 543 1.41 12.11 -44.03
C ALA A 543 -0.05 11.84 -44.46
N SER A 544 -0.27 10.72 -45.15
CA SER A 544 -1.60 10.32 -45.63
C SER A 544 -2.15 9.19 -44.77
N ILE A 545 -3.35 9.40 -44.23
CA ILE A 545 -4.11 8.44 -43.44
C ILE A 545 -5.18 7.82 -44.32
N ASP A 546 -5.23 6.49 -44.34
CA ASP A 546 -6.29 5.66 -44.90
C ASP A 546 -6.51 4.48 -43.93
N ALA A 547 -7.11 4.80 -42.78
CA ALA A 547 -7.29 3.88 -41.68
C ALA A 547 -8.68 3.24 -41.72
N LEU A 548 -8.74 1.91 -41.67
CA LEU A 548 -10.01 1.19 -41.58
C LEU A 548 -10.61 1.37 -40.18
N VAL A 549 -11.87 1.81 -40.13
CA VAL A 549 -12.61 1.94 -38.87
C VAL A 549 -12.99 0.53 -38.39
N GLN A 550 -12.54 0.18 -37.18
CA GLN A 550 -12.89 -1.08 -36.50
C GLN A 550 -14.18 -1.00 -35.72
#